data_AF-A0A068UTE2-F1
#
_entry.id   AF-A0A068UTE2-F1
#
_cell.length_a   1.000
_cell.length_b   1.000
_cell.length_c   1.000
_cell.angle_alpha   90.00
_cell.angle_beta   90.00
_cell.angle_gamma   90.00
#
_symmetry.space_group_name_H-M   'P 1'
#
loop_
_entity.id
_entity.type
_entity.pdbx_description
1 polymer ?
#
loop_
_entity_poly.entity_id
_entity_poly.type
_entity_poly.pdbx_seq_one_letter_code
_entity_poly.pdbx_strand_id
1 'polypeptide(L)'
;MKFRPNFFIFFLFSIQEVDKQVDKLSELLKKLKEANEESKSVTKASAMKAIRKRMEKDVDEVGKIARGVKAKLEALNRDNLANRQKPGCGKGTGVDRSRTNMTNALTKKFKDLMIEFQSLRQRIDDEYREVVERRVITVTGTRPDEETINHLIETGSSEQIFQTAIQGMGRGQVLNTLEEIQERHDAVKEIERKLLDLHQIYLDMAVLVEAQGDMLDNIETQVSTAVDHVQSGTTALQNAKKLQKKSRKWMCIAIIILLIIVAIIVVGVIKPWKSKGA
;
A
#
# COMPACT_ATOMS: atom_id res chain seq x y z
N MET A 1 6.03 -18.95 -32.98
CA MET A 1 5.60 -19.10 -31.57
C MET A 1 5.46 -17.71 -30.96
N LYS A 2 4.24 -17.13 -30.90
CA LYS A 2 4.04 -15.74 -30.46
C LYS A 2 3.65 -15.70 -28.99
N PHE A 3 4.57 -15.22 -28.15
CA PHE A 3 4.28 -14.73 -26.81
C PHE A 3 3.13 -13.72 -26.94
N ARG A 4 1.97 -13.96 -26.30
CA ARG A 4 0.83 -13.03 -26.39
C ARG A 4 1.12 -11.81 -25.48
N PRO A 5 1.46 -10.63 -26.02
CA PRO A 5 1.99 -9.51 -25.22
C PRO A 5 1.04 -9.05 -24.11
N ASN A 6 -0.28 -9.18 -24.33
CA ASN A 6 -1.30 -8.74 -23.38
C ASN A 6 -1.25 -9.44 -22.01
N PHE A 7 -0.81 -10.70 -21.92
CA PHE A 7 -0.89 -11.44 -20.65
C PHE A 7 0.20 -11.01 -19.66
N PHE A 8 1.42 -10.78 -20.16
CA PHE A 8 2.52 -10.30 -19.32
C PHE A 8 2.30 -8.84 -18.91
N ILE A 9 1.73 -8.01 -19.80
CA ILE A 9 1.35 -6.63 -19.49
C ILE A 9 0.33 -6.57 -18.34
N PHE A 10 -0.71 -7.41 -18.36
CA PHE A 10 -1.71 -7.42 -17.28
C PHE A 10 -1.10 -7.82 -15.92
N PHE A 11 -0.20 -8.80 -15.92
CA PHE A 11 0.54 -9.18 -14.72
C PHE A 11 1.36 -8.02 -14.17
N LEU A 12 2.08 -7.31 -15.03
CA LEU A 12 2.91 -6.19 -14.60
C LEU A 12 2.08 -5.02 -14.05
N PHE A 13 0.92 -4.73 -14.64
CA PHE A 13 -0.04 -3.77 -14.06
C PHE A 13 -0.49 -4.19 -12.67
N SER A 14 -0.75 -5.48 -12.46
CA SER A 14 -1.14 -6.00 -11.16
C SER A 14 -0.01 -5.88 -10.14
N ILE A 15 1.24 -6.14 -10.54
CA ILE A 15 2.44 -5.93 -9.71
C ILE A 15 2.57 -4.46 -9.30
N GLN A 16 2.47 -3.53 -10.26
CA GLN A 16 2.58 -2.10 -9.98
C GLN A 16 1.47 -1.61 -9.03
N GLU A 17 0.25 -2.10 -9.21
CA GLU A 17 -0.87 -1.74 -8.35
C GLU A 17 -0.66 -2.26 -6.92
N VAL A 18 -0.12 -3.48 -6.76
CA VAL A 18 0.23 -4.01 -5.44
C VAL A 18 1.36 -3.20 -4.80
N ASP A 19 2.42 -2.89 -5.55
CA ASP A 19 3.56 -2.11 -5.05
C ASP A 19 3.13 -0.73 -4.53
N LYS A 20 2.27 -0.01 -5.28
CA LYS A 20 1.69 1.27 -4.82
C LYS A 20 0.90 1.13 -3.52
N GLN A 21 0.16 0.03 -3.35
CA GLN A 21 -0.59 -0.23 -2.13
C GLN A 21 0.34 -0.56 -0.95
N VAL A 22 1.43 -1.28 -1.20
CA VAL A 22 2.48 -1.56 -0.21
C VAL A 22 3.21 -0.27 0.20
N ASP A 23 3.55 0.62 -0.74
CA ASP A 23 4.14 1.92 -0.43
C ASP A 23 3.20 2.79 0.42
N LYS A 24 1.91 2.78 0.10
CA LYS A 24 0.90 3.48 0.90
C LYS A 24 0.80 2.93 2.33
N LEU A 25 0.98 1.62 2.53
CA LEU A 25 1.07 1.04 3.87
C LEU A 25 2.30 1.54 4.62
N SER A 26 3.46 1.66 3.96
CA SER A 26 4.68 2.25 4.54
C SER A 26 4.45 3.70 4.99
N GLU A 27 3.75 4.50 4.19
CA GLU A 27 3.40 5.88 4.56
C GLU A 27 2.46 5.94 5.77
N LEU A 28 1.45 5.07 5.83
CA LEU A 28 0.53 4.99 6.97
C LEU A 28 1.25 4.52 8.24
N LEU A 29 2.16 3.56 8.13
CA LEU A 29 3.01 3.12 9.25
C LEU A 29 3.83 4.29 9.80
N LYS A 30 4.43 5.10 8.93
CA LYS A 30 5.18 6.31 9.35
C LYS A 30 4.28 7.30 10.09
N LYS A 31 3.09 7.61 9.54
CA LYS A 31 2.12 8.49 10.20
C LYS A 31 1.67 7.98 11.56
N LEU A 32 1.45 6.68 11.70
CA LEU A 32 1.07 6.07 12.96
C LEU A 32 2.20 6.13 13.99
N LYS A 33 3.46 5.88 13.58
CA LYS A 33 4.64 6.08 14.44
C LYS A 33 4.74 7.53 14.92
N GLU A 34 4.60 8.50 14.02
CA GLU A 34 4.62 9.93 14.35
C GLU A 34 3.48 10.33 15.30
N ALA A 35 2.26 9.86 15.03
CA ALA A 35 1.11 10.12 15.88
C ALA A 35 1.25 9.50 17.28
N ASN A 36 1.83 8.31 17.37
CA ASN A 36 2.13 7.67 18.65
C ASN A 36 3.15 8.49 19.46
N GLU A 37 4.25 8.93 18.85
CA GLU A 37 5.24 9.77 19.52
C GLU A 37 4.63 11.12 19.98
N GLU A 38 3.81 11.76 19.13
CA GLU A 38 3.08 12.98 19.50
C GLU A 38 2.21 12.75 20.76
N SER A 39 1.54 11.59 20.83
CA SER A 39 0.63 11.22 21.93
C SER A 39 1.30 11.13 23.31
N LYS A 40 2.61 10.87 23.37
CA LYS A 40 3.37 10.79 24.63
C LYS A 40 3.51 12.16 25.30
N SER A 41 3.56 13.22 24.49
CA SER A 41 3.82 14.58 24.93
C SER A 41 2.56 15.35 25.34
N VAL A 42 1.38 14.95 24.84
CA VAL A 42 0.14 15.67 25.13
C VAL A 42 -0.33 15.46 26.57
N THR A 43 -0.84 16.54 27.16
CA THR A 43 -1.34 16.59 28.53
C THR A 43 -2.82 16.99 28.62
N LYS A 44 -3.48 17.20 27.47
CA LYS A 44 -4.88 17.61 27.38
C LYS A 44 -5.69 16.49 26.72
N ALA A 45 -6.80 16.10 27.36
CA ALA A 45 -7.71 15.10 26.81
C ALA A 45 -8.19 15.45 25.40
N SER A 46 -8.51 16.71 25.12
CA SER A 46 -8.93 17.15 23.78
C SER A 46 -7.86 16.96 22.70
N ALA A 47 -6.58 17.13 23.03
CA ALA A 47 -5.47 16.89 22.12
C ALA A 47 -5.26 15.38 21.90
N MET A 48 -5.29 14.59 22.97
CA MET A 48 -5.22 13.12 22.88
C MET A 48 -6.35 12.56 22.03
N LYS A 49 -7.56 13.10 22.17
CA LYS A 49 -8.73 12.74 21.36
C LYS A 49 -8.58 13.01 19.88
N ALA A 50 -7.93 14.13 19.52
CA ALA A 50 -7.63 14.43 18.13
C ALA A 50 -6.62 13.44 17.54
N ILE A 51 -5.58 13.09 18.31
CA ILE A 51 -4.59 12.08 17.92
C ILE A 51 -5.24 10.71 17.76
N ARG A 52 -6.06 10.29 18.73
CA ARG A 52 -6.83 9.03 18.68
C ARG A 52 -7.63 8.92 17.39
N LYS A 53 -8.46 9.92 17.07
CA LYS A 53 -9.28 9.93 15.84
C LYS A 53 -8.44 9.80 14.56
N ARG A 54 -7.27 10.43 14.52
CA ARG A 54 -6.34 10.35 13.38
C ARG A 54 -5.76 8.93 13.26
N MET A 55 -5.28 8.36 14.37
CA MET A 55 -4.75 7.00 14.39
C MET A 55 -5.83 5.97 14.03
N GLU A 56 -7.05 6.08 14.56
CA GLU A 56 -8.17 5.21 14.22
C GLU A 56 -8.44 5.17 12.71
N LYS A 57 -8.47 6.35 12.08
CA LYS A 57 -8.65 6.47 10.62
C LYS A 57 -7.52 5.82 9.85
N ASP A 58 -6.27 6.07 10.24
CA ASP A 58 -5.10 5.53 9.57
C ASP A 58 -5.04 4.00 9.71
N VAL A 59 -5.36 3.45 10.89
CA VAL A 59 -5.40 1.98 11.10
C VAL A 59 -6.56 1.33 10.33
N ASP A 60 -7.73 1.96 10.24
CA ASP A 60 -8.83 1.46 9.40
C ASP A 60 -8.44 1.37 7.92
N GLU A 61 -7.67 2.36 7.46
CA GLU A 61 -7.14 2.38 6.10
C GLU A 61 -6.07 1.29 5.89
N VAL A 62 -5.16 1.10 6.86
CA VAL A 62 -4.19 0.01 6.87
C VAL A 62 -4.89 -1.34 6.74
N GLY A 63 -5.90 -1.62 7.56
CA GLY A 63 -6.61 -2.90 7.51
C GLY A 63 -7.29 -3.16 6.16
N LYS A 64 -7.89 -2.14 5.54
CA LYS A 64 -8.50 -2.25 4.19
C LYS A 64 -7.45 -2.55 3.12
N ILE A 65 -6.34 -1.80 3.12
CA ILE A 65 -5.28 -1.97 2.12
C ILE A 65 -4.59 -3.33 2.30
N ALA A 66 -4.26 -3.72 3.54
CA ALA A 66 -3.57 -4.97 3.83
C ALA A 66 -4.37 -6.19 3.36
N ARG A 67 -5.69 -6.24 3.61
CA ARG A 67 -6.57 -7.31 3.08
C ARG A 67 -6.59 -7.33 1.55
N GLY A 68 -6.60 -6.16 0.92
CA GLY A 68 -6.54 -6.03 -0.54
C GLY A 68 -5.22 -6.52 -1.13
N VAL A 69 -4.09 -6.13 -0.53
CA VAL A 69 -2.74 -6.56 -0.93
C VAL A 69 -2.60 -8.08 -0.78
N LYS A 70 -2.99 -8.65 0.36
CA LYS A 70 -3.02 -10.10 0.60
C LYS A 70 -3.76 -10.83 -0.53
N ALA A 71 -5.01 -10.44 -0.80
CA ALA A 71 -5.82 -11.11 -1.82
C ALA A 71 -5.19 -11.02 -3.22
N LYS A 72 -4.58 -9.89 -3.57
CA LYS A 72 -3.89 -9.69 -4.85
C LYS A 72 -2.62 -10.54 -4.94
N LEU A 73 -1.81 -10.61 -3.89
CA LEU A 73 -0.60 -11.44 -3.85
C LEU A 73 -0.93 -12.93 -3.98
N GLU A 74 -1.96 -13.41 -3.28
CA GLU A 74 -2.44 -14.79 -3.45
C GLU A 74 -2.94 -15.06 -4.88
N ALA A 75 -3.66 -14.10 -5.48
CA ALA A 75 -4.11 -14.21 -6.87
C ALA A 75 -2.95 -14.23 -7.85
N LEU A 76 -1.93 -13.39 -7.65
CA LEU A 76 -0.70 -13.38 -8.46
C LEU A 76 0.06 -14.71 -8.34
N ASN A 77 0.15 -15.27 -7.14
CA ASN A 77 0.79 -16.56 -6.93
C ASN A 77 0.04 -17.68 -7.65
N ARG A 78 -1.30 -17.72 -7.55
CA ARG A 78 -2.13 -18.66 -8.32
C ARG A 78 -1.97 -18.46 -9.83
N ASP A 79 -1.93 -17.23 -10.31
CA ASP A 79 -1.74 -16.93 -11.74
C ASP A 79 -0.35 -17.37 -12.23
N ASN A 80 0.69 -17.26 -11.41
CA ASN A 80 2.03 -17.78 -11.73
C ASN A 80 2.01 -19.30 -11.89
N LEU A 81 1.35 -20.03 -10.98
CA LEU A 81 1.19 -21.48 -11.10
C LEU A 81 0.42 -21.87 -12.37
N ALA A 82 -0.67 -21.16 -12.69
CA ALA A 82 -1.42 -21.38 -13.92
C ALA A 82 -0.61 -21.04 -15.19
N ASN A 83 0.25 -20.01 -15.13
CA ASN A 83 1.11 -19.61 -16.23
C ASN A 83 2.09 -20.72 -16.63
N ARG A 84 2.55 -21.54 -15.68
CA ARG A 84 3.46 -22.67 -15.94
C ARG A 84 2.91 -23.72 -16.89
N GLN A 85 1.58 -23.82 -17.01
CA GLN A 85 0.92 -24.74 -17.94
C GLN A 85 0.91 -24.24 -19.39
N LYS A 86 1.35 -23.00 -19.64
CA LYS A 86 1.35 -22.41 -20.99
C LYS A 86 2.65 -22.76 -21.75
N PRO A 87 2.58 -22.94 -23.08
CA PRO A 87 3.77 -23.21 -23.90
C PRO A 87 4.83 -22.11 -23.75
N GLY A 88 6.07 -22.49 -23.40
CA GLY A 88 7.18 -21.56 -23.21
C GLY A 88 7.22 -20.84 -21.86
N CYS A 89 6.29 -21.14 -20.94
CA CYS A 89 6.20 -20.55 -19.61
C CYS A 89 6.44 -21.55 -18.47
N GLY A 90 6.94 -22.75 -18.78
CA GLY A 90 7.16 -23.82 -17.80
C GLY A 90 8.05 -23.39 -16.63
N LYS A 91 8.04 -24.19 -15.55
CA LYS A 91 8.84 -23.94 -14.35
C LYS A 91 10.31 -23.72 -14.72
N GLY A 92 10.92 -22.68 -14.19
CA GLY A 92 12.33 -22.33 -14.40
C GLY A 92 12.63 -21.61 -15.71
N THR A 93 11.64 -21.37 -16.59
CA THR A 93 11.82 -20.49 -17.75
C THR A 93 12.08 -19.04 -17.31
N GLY A 94 12.65 -18.21 -18.19
CA GLY A 94 12.87 -16.79 -17.89
C GLY A 94 11.60 -16.06 -17.48
N VAL A 95 10.46 -16.38 -18.12
CA VAL A 95 9.16 -15.80 -17.80
C VAL A 95 8.65 -16.23 -16.42
N ASP A 96 8.75 -17.53 -16.10
CA ASP A 96 8.38 -18.05 -14.79
C ASP A 96 9.24 -17.43 -13.68
N ARG A 97 10.56 -17.36 -13.88
CA ARG A 97 11.50 -16.73 -12.92
C ARG A 97 11.18 -15.26 -12.72
N SER A 98 11.01 -14.49 -13.79
CA SER A 98 10.68 -13.06 -13.68
C SER A 98 9.38 -12.83 -12.92
N ARG A 99 8.32 -13.57 -13.23
CA ARG A 99 7.01 -13.41 -12.57
C ARG A 99 7.04 -13.85 -11.11
N THR A 100 7.69 -14.98 -10.83
CA THR A 100 7.87 -15.50 -9.47
C THR A 100 8.67 -14.50 -8.65
N ASN A 101 9.83 -14.05 -9.13
CA ASN A 101 10.66 -13.09 -8.41
C ASN A 101 9.93 -11.80 -8.06
N MET A 102 9.17 -11.22 -9.00
CA MET A 102 8.42 -9.99 -8.72
C MET A 102 7.33 -10.18 -7.67
N THR A 103 6.63 -11.32 -7.72
CA THR A 103 5.58 -11.64 -6.75
C THR A 103 6.18 -11.89 -5.38
N ASN A 104 7.28 -12.63 -5.30
CA ASN A 104 7.98 -12.95 -4.06
C ASN A 104 8.55 -11.70 -3.39
N ALA A 105 9.12 -10.77 -4.17
CA ALA A 105 9.63 -9.49 -3.66
C ALA A 105 8.55 -8.69 -2.93
N LEU A 106 7.39 -8.52 -3.57
CA LEU A 106 6.26 -7.80 -2.98
C LEU A 106 5.67 -8.54 -1.79
N THR A 107 5.65 -9.87 -1.83
CA THR A 107 5.21 -10.70 -0.70
C THR A 107 6.15 -10.51 0.50
N LYS A 108 7.47 -10.49 0.28
CA LYS A 108 8.46 -10.20 1.32
C LYS A 108 8.30 -8.79 1.89
N LYS A 109 8.28 -7.76 1.03
CA LYS A 109 8.08 -6.36 1.43
C LYS A 109 6.79 -6.18 2.25
N PHE A 110 5.70 -6.81 1.81
CA PHE A 110 4.42 -6.77 2.53
C PHE A 110 4.48 -7.50 3.88
N LYS A 111 5.08 -8.70 3.94
CA LYS A 111 5.31 -9.43 5.19
C LYS A 111 6.12 -8.60 6.18
N ASP A 112 7.23 -8.01 5.74
CA ASP A 112 8.11 -7.20 6.58
C ASP A 112 7.37 -5.98 7.15
N LEU A 113 6.52 -5.32 6.35
CA LEU A 113 5.64 -4.26 6.86
C LEU A 113 4.65 -4.77 7.91
N MET A 114 4.05 -5.95 7.75
CA MET A 114 3.14 -6.50 8.77
C MET A 114 3.86 -6.78 10.09
N ILE A 115 5.15 -7.19 10.03
CA ILE A 115 6.01 -7.31 11.22
C ILE A 115 6.21 -5.93 11.85
N GLU A 116 6.52 -4.90 11.06
CA GLU A 116 6.68 -3.54 11.59
C GLU A 116 5.40 -2.98 12.24
N PHE A 117 4.23 -3.29 11.70
CA PHE A 117 2.95 -2.93 12.35
C PHE A 117 2.76 -3.66 13.68
N GLN A 118 3.22 -4.91 13.82
CA GLN A 118 3.20 -5.59 15.12
C GLN A 118 4.19 -5.00 16.11
N SER A 119 5.40 -4.66 15.66
CA SER A 119 6.36 -3.93 16.49
C SER A 119 5.83 -2.57 16.95
N LEU A 120 5.08 -1.87 16.08
CA LEU A 120 4.40 -0.64 16.46
C LEU A 120 3.29 -0.89 17.48
N ARG A 121 2.48 -1.94 17.30
CA ARG A 121 1.43 -2.31 18.26
C ARG A 121 2.03 -2.52 19.66
N GLN A 122 3.10 -3.32 19.77
CA GLN A 122 3.76 -3.56 21.06
C GLN A 122 4.30 -2.27 21.66
N ARG A 123 4.92 -1.41 20.84
CA ARG A 123 5.45 -0.12 21.30
C ARG A 123 4.35 0.80 21.85
N ILE A 124 3.18 0.83 21.22
CA ILE A 124 2.03 1.62 21.70
C ILE A 124 1.63 1.18 23.11
N ASP A 125 1.60 -0.13 23.38
CA ASP A 125 1.26 -0.68 24.70
C ASP A 125 2.33 -0.37 25.75
N ASP A 126 3.61 -0.61 25.42
CA ASP A 126 4.75 -0.35 26.31
C ASP A 126 4.82 1.14 26.70
N GLU A 127 4.65 2.04 25.71
CA GLU A 127 4.72 3.48 25.94
C GLU A 127 3.49 4.02 26.66
N TYR A 128 2.32 3.41 26.47
CA TYR A 128 1.14 3.74 27.25
C TYR A 128 1.38 3.51 28.74
N ARG A 129 1.95 2.36 29.10
CA ARG A 129 2.34 2.05 30.48
C ARG A 129 3.23 3.13 31.07
N GLU A 130 4.30 3.50 30.36
CA GLU A 130 5.22 4.55 30.83
C GLU A 130 4.53 5.89 31.06
N VAL A 131 3.65 6.29 30.14
CA VAL A 131 2.98 7.59 30.24
C VAL A 131 1.98 7.58 31.40
N VAL A 132 1.21 6.48 31.58
CA VAL A 132 0.29 6.35 32.71
C VAL A 132 1.04 6.42 34.04
N GLU A 133 2.15 5.69 34.19
CA GLU A 133 2.96 5.72 35.42
C GLU A 133 3.45 7.15 35.72
N ARG A 134 3.99 7.85 34.72
CA ARG A 134 4.44 9.26 34.87
C ARG A 134 3.29 10.19 35.28
N ARG A 135 2.09 10.03 34.72
CA ARG A 135 0.92 10.87 35.05
C ARG A 135 0.43 10.61 36.46
N VAL A 136 0.38 9.35 36.89
CA VAL A 136 0.00 8.98 38.26
C VAL A 136 0.98 9.57 39.27
N ILE A 137 2.30 9.45 39.03
CA ILE A 137 3.33 10.04 39.91
C ILE A 137 3.16 11.57 39.99
N THR A 138 2.92 12.21 38.85
CA THR A 138 2.75 13.68 38.79
C THR A 138 1.56 14.15 39.63
N VAL A 139 0.49 13.35 39.72
CA VAL A 139 -0.77 13.74 40.38
C VAL A 139 -0.88 13.24 41.83
N THR A 140 -0.20 12.14 42.17
CA THR A 140 -0.24 11.57 43.53
C THR A 140 1.01 11.93 44.36
N GLY A 141 2.10 12.33 43.70
CA GLY A 141 3.40 12.59 44.33
C GLY A 141 4.14 11.32 44.79
N THR A 142 3.58 10.13 44.56
CA THR A 142 4.17 8.86 45.00
C THR A 142 4.22 7.87 43.84
N ARG A 143 5.14 6.90 43.92
CA ARG A 143 5.21 5.84 42.94
C ARG A 143 4.10 4.81 43.25
N PRO A 144 3.16 4.57 42.33
CA PRO A 144 2.15 3.53 42.52
C PRO A 144 2.82 2.15 42.48
N ASP A 145 2.24 1.18 43.19
CA ASP A 145 2.63 -0.21 43.05
C ASP A 145 2.20 -0.80 41.69
N GLU A 146 2.80 -1.93 41.32
CA GLU A 146 2.58 -2.58 40.03
C GLU A 146 1.12 -3.04 39.83
N GLU A 147 0.44 -3.51 40.88
CA GLU A 147 -0.94 -3.98 40.79
C GLU A 147 -1.88 -2.81 40.47
N THR A 148 -1.66 -1.69 41.15
CA THR A 148 -2.38 -0.43 40.92
C THR A 148 -2.20 0.10 39.48
N ILE A 149 -0.97 0.06 38.93
CA ILE A 149 -0.71 0.45 37.54
C ILE A 149 -1.39 -0.50 36.56
N ASN A 150 -1.30 -1.81 36.78
CA ASN A 150 -1.93 -2.81 35.92
C ASN A 150 -3.44 -2.63 35.88
N HIS A 151 -4.09 -2.45 37.04
CA HIS A 151 -5.53 -2.18 37.10
C HIS A 151 -5.90 -0.91 36.32
N LEU A 152 -5.11 0.17 36.43
CA LEU A 152 -5.37 1.41 35.70
C LEU A 152 -5.21 1.25 34.18
N ILE A 153 -4.22 0.47 33.74
CA ILE A 153 -3.99 0.15 32.32
C ILE A 153 -5.11 -0.73 31.76
N GLU A 154 -5.64 -1.66 32.56
CA GLU A 154 -6.70 -2.58 32.16
C GLU A 154 -8.07 -1.91 32.08
N THR A 155 -8.38 -1.03 33.03
CA THR A 155 -9.72 -0.45 33.19
C THR A 155 -9.82 1.00 32.73
N GLY A 156 -8.69 1.69 32.53
CA GLY A 156 -8.65 3.12 32.23
C GLY A 156 -9.07 4.03 33.40
N SER A 157 -9.37 3.47 34.58
CA SER A 157 -9.83 4.23 35.74
C SER A 157 -9.37 3.60 37.05
N SER A 158 -8.96 4.43 38.01
CA SER A 158 -8.74 3.97 39.38
C SER A 158 -9.25 5.01 40.35
N GLU A 159 -10.50 4.83 40.76
CA GLU A 159 -11.22 5.78 41.60
C GLU A 159 -10.48 6.00 42.92
N GLN A 160 -9.91 4.95 43.53
CA GLN A 160 -9.17 5.07 44.80
C GLN A 160 -7.88 5.90 44.70
N ILE A 161 -7.08 5.75 43.64
CA ILE A 161 -5.84 6.53 43.46
C ILE A 161 -6.15 8.01 43.39
N PHE A 162 -7.14 8.37 42.55
CA PHE A 162 -7.42 9.77 42.26
C PHE A 162 -8.23 10.46 43.36
N GLN A 163 -9.04 9.74 44.14
CA GLN A 163 -9.70 10.29 45.34
C GLN A 163 -8.69 10.78 46.39
N THR A 164 -7.59 10.04 46.59
CA THR A 164 -6.52 10.44 47.51
C THR A 164 -5.77 11.66 46.97
N ALA A 165 -5.49 11.71 45.67
CA ALA A 165 -4.83 12.85 45.03
C ALA A 165 -5.65 14.15 45.06
N ILE A 166 -6.99 14.06 44.98
CA ILE A 166 -7.89 15.24 45.01
C ILE A 166 -7.71 16.05 46.30
N GLN A 167 -7.37 15.40 47.42
CA GLN A 167 -7.17 16.06 48.72
C GLN A 167 -5.89 16.91 48.75
N GLY A 168 -4.86 16.58 47.96
CA GLY A 168 -3.57 17.25 47.97
C GLY A 168 -3.34 18.25 46.82
N MET A 169 -3.76 17.91 45.59
CA MET A 169 -3.36 18.65 44.38
C MET A 169 -4.49 19.48 43.73
N GLY A 170 -5.67 19.47 44.34
CA GLY A 170 -6.84 20.21 43.87
C GLY A 170 -7.63 19.44 42.80
N ARG A 171 -8.96 19.37 42.99
CA ARG A 171 -9.88 18.55 42.18
C ARG A 171 -9.76 18.75 40.67
N GLY A 172 -9.55 19.98 40.20
CA GLY A 172 -9.52 20.29 38.77
C GLY A 172 -8.35 19.66 38.01
N GLN A 173 -7.14 19.71 38.57
CA GLN A 173 -5.95 19.14 37.93
C GLN A 173 -6.03 17.62 37.85
N VAL A 174 -6.48 16.98 38.93
CA VAL A 174 -6.64 15.53 39.01
C VAL A 174 -7.63 15.02 37.97
N LEU A 175 -8.80 15.67 37.84
CA LEU A 175 -9.82 15.28 36.88
C LEU A 175 -9.34 15.42 35.43
N ASN A 176 -8.60 16.48 35.11
CA ASN A 176 -8.04 16.67 33.77
C ASN A 176 -7.06 15.56 33.40
N THR A 177 -6.21 15.13 34.34
CA THR A 177 -5.26 14.02 34.11
C THR A 177 -5.99 12.69 33.99
N LEU A 178 -7.04 12.44 34.77
CA LEU A 178 -7.86 11.25 34.65
C LEU A 178 -8.54 11.18 33.27
N GLU A 179 -9.12 12.28 32.81
CA GLU A 179 -9.74 12.36 31.47
C GLU A 179 -8.72 12.10 30.36
N GLU A 180 -7.49 12.63 30.49
CA GLU A 180 -6.39 12.35 29.55
C GLU A 180 -6.02 10.85 29.54
N ILE A 181 -5.91 10.22 30.72
CA ILE A 181 -5.58 8.80 30.86
C ILE A 181 -6.67 7.92 30.22
N GLN A 182 -7.95 8.26 30.45
CA GLN A 182 -9.08 7.56 29.85
C GLN A 182 -9.07 7.66 28.32
N GLU A 183 -8.86 8.86 27.79
CA GLU A 183 -8.81 9.06 26.34
C GLU A 183 -7.64 8.30 25.70
N ARG A 184 -6.49 8.20 26.41
CA ARG A 184 -5.34 7.40 25.97
C ARG A 184 -5.61 5.89 26.08
N HIS A 185 -6.28 5.44 27.14
CA HIS A 185 -6.70 4.04 27.30
C HIS A 185 -7.54 3.57 26.12
N ASP A 186 -8.59 4.34 25.79
CA ASP A 186 -9.46 4.05 24.66
C ASP A 186 -8.67 3.99 23.34
N ALA A 187 -7.74 4.93 23.14
CA ALA A 187 -6.90 4.96 21.95
C ALA A 187 -6.08 3.67 21.81
N VAL A 188 -5.39 3.28 22.88
CA VAL A 188 -4.54 2.08 22.90
C VAL A 188 -5.40 0.85 22.62
N LYS A 189 -6.50 0.65 23.35
CA LYS A 189 -7.36 -0.54 23.16
C LYS A 189 -7.91 -0.64 21.74
N GLU A 190 -8.36 0.47 21.16
CA GLU A 190 -8.91 0.46 19.80
C GLU A 190 -7.84 0.21 18.75
N ILE A 191 -6.67 0.87 18.87
CA ILE A 191 -5.55 0.71 17.94
C ILE A 191 -4.94 -0.68 18.02
N GLU A 192 -4.73 -1.20 19.24
CA GLU A 192 -4.22 -2.54 19.47
C GLU A 192 -5.12 -3.60 18.83
N ARG A 193 -6.43 -3.52 19.07
CA ARG A 193 -7.42 -4.45 18.51
C ARG A 193 -7.34 -4.48 16.99
N LYS A 194 -7.32 -3.31 16.34
CA LYS A 194 -7.27 -3.23 14.87
C LYS A 194 -5.92 -3.65 14.29
N LEU A 195 -4.80 -3.40 14.98
CA LEU A 195 -3.48 -3.87 14.54
C LEU A 195 -3.30 -5.37 14.78
N LEU A 196 -3.96 -5.94 15.78
CA LEU A 196 -3.96 -7.38 16.02
C LEU A 196 -4.51 -8.17 14.83
N ASP A 197 -5.51 -7.64 14.12
CA ASP A 197 -6.04 -8.24 12.89
C ASP A 197 -4.97 -8.43 11.80
N LEU A 198 -3.90 -7.62 11.81
CA LEU A 198 -2.78 -7.76 10.87
C LEU A 198 -1.87 -8.94 11.20
N HIS A 199 -1.93 -9.47 12.44
CA HIS A 199 -1.15 -10.64 12.83
C HIS A 199 -1.50 -11.86 11.99
N GLN A 200 -2.79 -12.12 11.76
CA GLN A 200 -3.21 -13.23 10.92
C GLN A 200 -2.71 -13.07 9.49
N ILE A 201 -2.78 -11.85 8.94
CA ILE A 201 -2.23 -11.55 7.62
C ILE A 201 -0.73 -11.83 7.56
N TYR A 202 0.03 -11.42 8.59
CA TYR A 202 1.45 -11.74 8.71
C TYR A 202 1.71 -13.25 8.66
N LEU A 203 0.98 -14.04 9.45
CA LEU A 203 1.12 -15.50 9.47
C LEU A 203 0.85 -16.11 8.09
N ASP A 204 -0.22 -15.67 7.43
CA ASP A 204 -0.58 -16.14 6.09
C ASP A 204 0.52 -15.80 5.07
N MET A 205 1.13 -14.61 5.18
CA MET A 205 2.23 -14.21 4.29
C MET A 205 3.53 -14.97 4.59
N ALA A 206 3.79 -15.32 5.85
CA ALA A 206 4.92 -16.19 6.21
C ALA A 206 4.81 -17.55 5.53
N VAL A 207 3.61 -18.16 5.54
CA VAL A 207 3.33 -19.43 4.83
C VAL A 207 3.51 -19.28 3.32
N LEU A 208 3.02 -18.19 2.72
CA LEU A 208 3.23 -17.94 1.29
C LEU A 208 4.71 -17.80 0.93
N VAL A 209 5.49 -17.10 1.75
CA VAL A 209 6.93 -16.91 1.57
C VAL A 209 7.68 -18.24 1.72
N GLU A 210 7.36 -19.04 2.73
CA GLU A 210 7.96 -20.35 2.95
C GLU A 210 7.68 -21.32 1.80
N ALA A 211 6.43 -21.37 1.33
CA ALA A 211 6.03 -22.17 0.17
C ALA A 211 6.75 -21.76 -1.13
N GLN A 212 7.31 -20.55 -1.19
CA GLN A 212 8.06 -20.03 -2.33
C GLN A 212 9.57 -20.35 -2.29
N GLY A 213 10.13 -20.77 -1.14
CA GLY A 213 11.51 -21.28 -0.97
C GLY A 213 12.66 -20.27 -1.11
N ASP A 214 13.91 -20.78 -1.25
CA ASP A 214 15.21 -20.06 -1.27
C ASP A 214 15.43 -19.03 -2.40
N MET A 215 14.43 -18.74 -3.22
CA MET A 215 14.57 -17.79 -4.34
C MET A 215 14.68 -16.33 -3.87
N LEU A 216 14.54 -16.06 -2.57
CA LEU A 216 14.46 -14.71 -1.97
C LEU A 216 15.79 -13.97 -1.83
N ASP A 217 16.93 -14.67 -1.84
CA ASP A 217 18.24 -14.06 -1.54
C ASP A 217 18.79 -13.15 -2.65
N ASN A 218 18.17 -13.11 -3.84
CA ASN A 218 18.65 -12.33 -5.00
C ASN A 218 17.63 -11.30 -5.54
N ILE A 219 16.64 -10.88 -4.74
CA ILE A 219 15.41 -10.24 -5.25
C ILE A 219 15.31 -8.71 -5.03
N GLU A 220 16.29 -8.07 -4.40
CA GLU A 220 16.12 -6.67 -3.96
C GLU A 220 16.05 -5.62 -5.09
N THR A 221 16.59 -5.91 -6.29
CA THR A 221 16.70 -4.93 -7.38
C THR A 221 15.70 -5.10 -8.54
N GLN A 222 14.96 -6.22 -8.62
CA GLN A 222 14.28 -6.59 -9.87
C GLN A 222 12.85 -6.03 -10.05
N VAL A 223 12.14 -5.69 -8.97
CA VAL A 223 10.77 -5.15 -9.08
C VAL A 223 10.77 -3.72 -9.57
N SER A 224 11.64 -2.88 -9.02
CA SER A 224 11.76 -1.47 -9.42
C SER A 224 12.03 -1.33 -10.92
N THR A 225 13.02 -2.08 -11.44
CA THR A 225 13.37 -2.07 -12.87
C THR A 225 12.23 -2.58 -13.77
N ALA A 226 11.50 -3.61 -13.34
CA ALA A 226 10.40 -4.16 -14.13
C ALA A 226 9.17 -3.24 -14.18
N VAL A 227 8.86 -2.56 -13.07
CA VAL A 227 7.78 -1.58 -12.99
C VAL A 227 8.10 -0.36 -13.87
N ASP A 228 9.34 0.12 -13.84
CA ASP A 228 9.80 1.22 -14.70
C ASP A 228 9.66 0.88 -16.19
N HIS A 229 10.07 -0.33 -16.59
CA HIS A 229 9.91 -0.80 -17.98
C HIS A 229 8.46 -0.89 -18.44
N VAL A 230 7.51 -1.12 -17.53
CA VAL A 230 6.07 -1.16 -17.86
C VAL A 230 5.53 0.23 -18.02
N GLN A 231 5.91 1.16 -17.14
CA GLN A 231 5.48 2.55 -17.26
C GLN A 231 5.97 3.16 -18.58
N SER A 232 7.25 2.96 -18.92
CA SER A 232 7.80 3.38 -20.21
C SER A 232 7.19 2.59 -21.38
N GLY A 233 7.03 1.27 -21.25
CA GLY A 233 6.51 0.39 -22.31
C GLY A 233 5.03 0.63 -22.63
N THR A 234 4.20 0.91 -21.63
CA THR A 234 2.78 1.25 -21.82
C THR A 234 2.63 2.61 -22.46
N THR A 235 3.45 3.59 -22.05
CA THR A 235 3.51 4.91 -22.65
C THR A 235 3.97 4.81 -24.12
N ALA A 236 4.97 3.98 -24.41
CA ALA A 236 5.42 3.69 -25.77
C ALA A 236 4.33 3.01 -26.62
N LEU A 237 3.57 2.05 -26.06
CA LEU A 237 2.45 1.38 -26.73
C LEU A 237 1.27 2.33 -27.02
N GLN A 238 0.94 3.22 -26.08
CA GLN A 238 -0.08 4.26 -26.28
C GLN A 238 0.37 5.25 -27.36
N ASN A 239 1.63 5.68 -27.32
CA ASN A 239 2.22 6.54 -28.35
C ASN A 239 2.25 5.85 -29.71
N ALA A 240 2.64 4.57 -29.79
CA ALA A 240 2.62 3.78 -31.02
C ALA A 240 1.21 3.63 -31.60
N LYS A 241 0.18 3.39 -30.79
CA LYS A 241 -1.23 3.38 -31.25
C LYS A 241 -1.66 4.75 -31.79
N LYS A 242 -1.25 5.84 -31.14
CA LYS A 242 -1.54 7.22 -31.59
C LYS A 242 -0.85 7.52 -32.92
N LEU A 243 0.42 7.13 -33.08
CA LEU A 243 1.18 7.24 -34.31
C LEU A 243 0.60 6.37 -35.44
N GLN A 244 0.20 5.13 -35.16
CA GLN A 244 -0.44 4.24 -36.13
C GLN A 244 -1.79 4.78 -36.62
N LYS A 245 -2.58 5.41 -35.73
CA LYS A 245 -3.84 6.05 -36.12
C LYS A 245 -3.59 7.30 -36.98
N LYS A 246 -2.51 8.05 -36.73
CA LYS A 246 -2.09 9.19 -37.55
C LYS A 246 -1.60 8.74 -38.92
N SER A 247 -0.66 7.79 -39.00
CA SER A 247 -0.09 7.29 -40.27
C SER A 247 -1.15 6.77 -41.25
N ARG A 248 -2.16 6.03 -40.76
CA ARG A 248 -3.28 5.56 -41.60
C ARG A 248 -4.06 6.69 -42.28
N LYS A 249 -4.28 7.83 -41.59
CA LYS A 249 -4.95 9.00 -42.18
C LYS A 249 -4.12 9.62 -43.30
N TRP A 250 -2.82 9.74 -43.10
CA TRP A 250 -1.90 10.31 -44.10
C TRP A 250 -1.74 9.40 -45.31
N MET A 251 -1.73 8.07 -45.11
CA MET A 251 -1.71 7.09 -46.19
C MET A 251 -2.97 7.19 -47.08
N CYS A 252 -4.16 7.32 -46.49
CA CYS A 252 -5.39 7.54 -47.28
C CYS A 252 -5.35 8.84 -48.08
N ILE A 253 -4.85 9.94 -47.50
CA ILE A 253 -4.70 11.22 -48.20
C ILE A 253 -3.73 11.07 -49.38
N ALA A 254 -2.59 10.40 -49.18
CA ALA A 254 -1.61 10.17 -50.24
C ALA A 254 -2.18 9.34 -51.40
N ILE A 255 -2.97 8.30 -51.11
CA ILE A 255 -3.65 7.49 -52.13
C ILE A 255 -4.65 8.33 -52.94
N ILE A 256 -5.46 9.17 -52.27
CA ILE A 256 -6.42 10.05 -52.94
C ILE A 256 -5.70 11.03 -53.89
N ILE A 257 -4.61 11.65 -53.44
CA ILE A 257 -3.82 12.57 -54.26
C ILE A 257 -3.25 11.85 -55.49
N LEU A 258 -2.72 10.64 -55.32
CA LEU A 258 -2.20 9.84 -56.42
C LEU A 258 -3.28 9.51 -57.45
N LEU A 259 -4.48 9.13 -57.02
CA LEU A 259 -5.62 8.87 -57.91
C LEU A 259 -6.04 10.12 -58.69
N ILE A 260 -6.02 11.30 -58.07
CA ILE A 260 -6.32 12.58 -58.74
C ILE A 260 -5.28 12.88 -59.82
N ILE A 261 -3.98 12.70 -59.52
CA ILE A 261 -2.90 12.91 -60.48
C ILE A 261 -3.08 11.98 -61.69
N VAL A 262 -3.34 10.69 -61.45
CA VAL A 262 -3.60 9.72 -62.52
C VAL A 262 -4.80 10.14 -63.36
N ALA A 263 -5.90 10.57 -62.75
CA ALA A 263 -7.08 11.04 -63.46
C ALA A 263 -6.79 12.27 -64.35
N ILE A 264 -6.01 13.24 -63.86
CA ILE A 264 -5.61 14.44 -64.63
C ILE A 264 -4.77 14.03 -65.84
N ILE A 265 -3.80 13.13 -65.67
CA ILE A 265 -2.96 12.63 -66.76
C ILE A 265 -3.82 11.93 -67.82
N VAL A 266 -4.73 11.05 -67.40
CA VAL A 266 -5.64 10.33 -68.32
C VAL A 266 -6.52 11.29 -69.10
N VAL A 267 -7.14 12.29 -68.44
CA VAL A 267 -7.96 13.30 -69.12
C VAL A 267 -7.12 14.17 -70.07
N GLY A 268 -5.91 14.55 -69.68
CA GLY A 268 -4.98 15.35 -70.49
C GLY A 268 -4.47 14.63 -71.73
N VAL A 269 -4.30 13.31 -71.67
CA VAL A 269 -3.88 12.46 -72.80
C VAL A 269 -5.06 12.09 -73.73
N ILE A 270 -6.29 12.01 -73.20
CA ILE A 270 -7.48 11.69 -74.00
C ILE A 270 -8.08 12.92 -74.69
N LYS A 271 -8.01 14.12 -74.07
CA LYS A 271 -8.52 15.38 -74.65
C LYS A 271 -7.77 16.00 -75.86
N PRO A 272 -6.51 15.69 -76.22
CA PRO A 272 -5.90 16.28 -77.41
C PRO A 272 -6.44 15.68 -78.72
N TRP A 273 -7.35 14.70 -78.67
CA TRP A 273 -7.93 14.03 -79.83
C TRP A 273 -9.39 14.42 -80.13
N LYS A 274 -9.79 15.64 -79.77
CA LYS A 274 -11.03 16.25 -80.30
C LYS A 274 -10.82 17.73 -80.63
N SER A 275 -10.74 18.00 -81.95
CA SER A 275 -10.78 19.28 -82.69
C SER A 275 -9.43 19.56 -83.39
N LYS A 276 -9.34 19.57 -84.73
CA LYS A 276 -10.18 20.32 -85.67
C LYS A 276 -10.51 19.54 -86.95
N GLY A 277 -11.79 19.52 -87.30
CA GLY A 277 -12.30 19.08 -88.59
C GLY A 277 -13.61 19.81 -88.88
N ALA A 278 -13.48 21.03 -89.39
CA ALA A 278 -14.46 21.78 -90.17
C ALA A 278 -13.70 22.89 -90.89
#